data_AF-A0A497GXN2-F1
#
_entry.id   AF-A0A497GXN2-F1
#
_cell.length_a   1.000
_cell.length_b   1.000
_cell.length_c   1.000
_cell.angle_alpha   90.00
_cell.angle_beta   90.00
_cell.angle_gamma   90.00
#
_symmetry.space_group_name_H-M   'P 1'
#
loop_
_entity.id
_entity.type
_entity.pdbx_description
1 polymer ?
#
loop_
_entity_poly.entity_id
_entity_poly.type
_entity_poly.pdbx_seq_one_letter_code
_entity_poly.pdbx_strand_id
1 'polypeptide(L)'
;GPWLNLVLFIATVLSTWYVGVGLYSSYFGAPRLDRAVLLGGLIYFSLPLMAVLTVHELSHYFAAKHYGVRASLPFFIPAPTIVGTLGAFISLRDPVPNRRALIVIGAAGPIGGFLATIPVAILGSYLNSTIPAAAPPPTGPVIVIGMPLITRILEKFFPVPGLIHPTYYAAWVSFIVTAMNLLPLGQLDGGHIARGLLGEASKYLSWGVFAFLIVLGILYFPGWIIFGILGLALGLRHPPPLDDYMPIEKKHVAVGVAAALLFSVTFVPAPVTMVVPSQQLQVEVPSAVLASPGNLSYVNVVVRNQGIFTFNGTPEVELRGINGTVSLEPEPPYSFPPGEEREFLVGIVPNMTGTGTLRISLLGVEEEIPVFSGVLTDEFGIYFDGSDFEVIELAPGAESAMATGRFEGPPGNYVLVAVPDFGLNVKVYVEGVPVNGTAQLALVGGEKISVELSPSGEPETDHLDVSLALYWNGTMHVSTVSLMLSR
;
A
#
# COMPACT_ATOMS: atom_id res chain seq x y z
N GLY A 1 -18.94 43.30 13.95
CA GLY A 1 -20.02 43.79 13.06
C GLY A 1 -20.01 43.02 11.76
N PRO A 2 -20.96 43.25 10.82
CA PRO A 2 -21.05 42.51 9.55
C PRO A 2 -19.80 42.64 8.65
N TRP A 3 -19.01 43.70 8.83
CA TRP A 3 -17.72 43.88 8.15
C TRP A 3 -16.73 42.74 8.42
N LEU A 4 -16.74 42.14 9.62
CA LEU A 4 -15.84 41.04 9.97
C LEU A 4 -16.12 39.81 9.11
N ASN A 5 -17.40 39.53 8.87
CA ASN A 5 -17.85 38.40 8.07
C ASN A 5 -17.39 38.56 6.61
N LEU A 6 -17.47 39.78 6.09
CA LEU A 6 -16.99 40.10 4.74
C LEU A 6 -15.46 39.95 4.64
N VAL A 7 -14.70 40.46 5.62
CA VAL A 7 -13.24 40.31 5.65
C VAL A 7 -12.83 38.84 5.69
N LEU A 8 -13.47 38.04 6.54
CA LEU A 8 -13.21 36.61 6.66
C LEU A 8 -13.62 35.83 5.40
N PHE A 9 -14.74 36.20 4.77
CA PHE A 9 -15.14 35.64 3.49
C PHE A 9 -14.10 35.91 2.41
N ILE A 10 -13.66 37.16 2.24
CA ILE A 10 -12.63 37.53 1.27
C ILE A 10 -11.32 36.80 1.56
N ALA A 11 -10.88 36.76 2.83
CA ALA A 11 -9.68 36.05 3.21
C ALA A 11 -9.76 34.55 2.88
N THR A 12 -10.94 33.94 3.05
CA THR A 12 -11.15 32.51 2.74
C THR A 12 -11.19 32.28 1.23
N VAL A 13 -11.78 33.18 0.44
CA VAL A 13 -11.68 33.14 -1.03
C VAL A 13 -10.22 33.24 -1.46
N LEU A 14 -9.43 34.16 -0.92
CA LEU A 14 -8.01 34.29 -1.26
C LEU A 14 -7.21 33.03 -0.88
N SER A 15 -7.48 32.46 0.28
CA SER A 15 -6.83 31.24 0.77
C SER A 15 -7.17 30.01 -0.08
N THR A 16 -8.46 29.80 -0.39
CA THR A 16 -8.90 28.71 -1.29
C THR A 16 -8.43 28.94 -2.72
N TRP A 17 -8.36 30.18 -3.18
CA TRP A 17 -7.82 30.51 -4.49
C TRP A 17 -6.34 30.19 -4.60
N TYR A 18 -5.53 30.52 -3.58
CA TYR A 18 -4.12 30.13 -3.51
C TYR A 18 -3.93 28.61 -3.67
N VAL A 19 -4.70 27.82 -2.94
CA VAL A 19 -4.68 26.35 -3.06
C VAL A 19 -5.15 25.89 -4.45
N GLY A 20 -6.23 26.49 -4.95
CA GLY A 20 -6.79 26.19 -6.27
C GLY A 20 -5.80 26.44 -7.41
N VAL A 21 -4.98 27.49 -7.31
CA VAL A 21 -3.90 27.78 -8.26
C VAL A 21 -2.88 26.64 -8.30
N GLY A 22 -2.49 26.11 -7.13
CA GLY A 22 -1.60 24.95 -7.04
C GLY A 22 -2.21 23.69 -7.65
N LEU A 23 -3.48 23.40 -7.30
CA LEU A 23 -4.20 22.24 -7.84
C LEU A 23 -4.36 22.31 -9.37
N TYR A 24 -4.74 23.48 -9.89
CA TYR A 24 -4.88 23.70 -11.32
C TYR A 24 -3.54 23.58 -12.06
N SER A 25 -2.49 24.21 -11.53
CA SER A 25 -1.14 24.14 -12.09
C SER A 25 -0.64 22.70 -12.14
N SER A 26 -0.86 21.93 -11.08
CA SER A 26 -0.47 20.53 -11.01
C SER A 26 -1.27 19.64 -11.97
N TYR A 27 -2.58 19.89 -12.11
CA TYR A 27 -3.45 19.07 -12.97
C TYR A 27 -3.14 19.27 -14.46
N PHE A 28 -2.94 20.52 -14.88
CA PHE A 28 -2.72 20.88 -16.29
C PHE A 28 -1.23 20.95 -16.68
N GLY A 29 -0.31 20.64 -15.77
CA GLY A 29 1.13 20.75 -16.03
C GLY A 29 1.56 22.17 -16.43
N ALA A 30 0.94 23.19 -15.82
CA ALA A 30 1.14 24.60 -16.15
C ALA A 30 1.97 25.30 -15.07
N PRO A 31 3.32 25.20 -15.09
CA PRO A 31 4.19 25.67 -14.00
C PRO A 31 4.33 27.19 -13.94
N ARG A 32 3.95 27.92 -15.00
CA ARG A 32 4.03 29.38 -15.04
C ARG A 32 2.75 29.98 -14.49
N LEU A 33 2.90 30.92 -13.54
CA LEU A 33 1.80 31.75 -13.04
C LEU A 33 1.37 32.73 -14.13
N ASP A 34 0.35 32.37 -14.90
CA ASP A 34 -0.29 33.22 -15.89
C ASP A 34 -1.77 33.48 -15.55
N ARG A 35 -2.44 34.26 -16.41
CA ARG A 35 -3.86 34.59 -16.21
C ARG A 35 -4.75 33.35 -16.24
N ALA A 36 -4.40 32.33 -17.02
CA ALA A 36 -5.20 31.12 -17.15
C ALA A 36 -5.10 30.25 -15.89
N VAL A 37 -3.90 30.10 -15.31
CA VAL A 37 -3.70 29.38 -14.05
C VAL A 37 -4.40 30.08 -12.89
N LEU A 38 -4.29 31.42 -12.81
CA LEU A 38 -4.97 32.20 -11.80
C LEU A 38 -6.51 32.06 -11.92
N LEU A 39 -7.07 32.27 -13.11
CA LEU A 39 -8.52 32.12 -13.32
C LEU A 39 -8.98 30.68 -13.12
N GLY A 40 -8.17 29.70 -13.55
CA GLY A 40 -8.44 28.28 -13.41
C GLY A 40 -8.55 27.85 -11.95
N GLY A 41 -7.61 28.28 -11.10
CA GLY A 41 -7.67 28.00 -9.66
C GLY A 41 -8.90 28.60 -8.97
N LEU A 42 -9.34 29.79 -9.41
CA LEU A 42 -10.55 30.43 -8.90
C LEU A 42 -11.80 29.68 -9.35
N ILE A 43 -11.94 29.44 -10.66
CA ILE A 43 -13.15 28.90 -11.28
C ILE A 43 -13.34 27.43 -10.97
N TYR A 44 -12.28 26.63 -11.07
CA TYR A 44 -12.41 25.18 -10.96
C TYR A 44 -12.31 24.67 -9.52
N PHE A 45 -11.77 25.44 -8.56
CA PHE A 45 -11.66 24.97 -7.18
C PHE A 45 -12.32 25.91 -6.16
N SER A 46 -11.86 27.17 -6.07
CA SER A 46 -12.30 28.09 -5.02
C SER A 46 -13.78 28.42 -5.11
N LEU A 47 -14.31 28.77 -6.29
CA LEU A 47 -15.73 29.08 -6.47
C LEU A 47 -16.66 27.90 -6.13
N PRO A 48 -16.44 26.67 -6.65
CA PRO A 48 -17.25 25.52 -6.27
C PRO A 48 -17.22 25.23 -4.77
N LEU A 49 -16.04 25.23 -4.14
CA LEU A 49 -15.91 24.96 -2.71
C LEU A 49 -16.64 26.03 -1.87
N MET A 50 -16.40 27.31 -2.17
CA MET A 50 -17.03 28.42 -1.45
C MET A 50 -18.54 28.44 -1.66
N ALA A 51 -19.05 28.08 -2.84
CA ALA A 51 -20.47 27.97 -3.10
C ALA A 51 -21.12 26.90 -2.20
N VAL A 52 -20.51 25.71 -2.11
CA VAL A 52 -21.04 24.62 -1.28
C VAL A 52 -21.02 25.00 0.20
N LEU A 53 -19.90 25.53 0.71
CA LEU A 53 -19.80 25.99 2.11
C LEU A 53 -20.82 27.09 2.42
N THR A 54 -21.04 28.01 1.48
CA THR A 54 -22.04 29.06 1.64
C THR A 54 -23.44 28.48 1.71
N VAL A 55 -23.79 27.51 0.85
CA VAL A 55 -25.10 26.86 0.89
C VAL A 55 -25.29 26.06 2.17
N HIS A 56 -24.25 25.37 2.67
CA HIS A 56 -24.28 24.68 3.96
C HIS A 56 -24.66 25.65 5.10
N GLU A 57 -23.92 26.73 5.26
CA GLU A 57 -24.16 27.70 6.34
C GLU A 57 -25.48 28.48 6.17
N LEU A 58 -25.87 28.78 4.93
CA LEU A 58 -27.15 29.42 4.66
C LEU A 58 -28.33 28.49 4.98
N SER A 59 -28.17 27.18 4.79
CA SER A 59 -29.21 26.20 5.14
C SER A 59 -29.45 26.18 6.65
N HIS A 60 -28.38 26.26 7.45
CA HIS A 60 -28.47 26.49 8.90
C HIS A 60 -29.16 27.80 9.24
N TYR A 61 -28.76 28.90 8.60
CA TYR A 61 -29.35 30.22 8.82
C TYR A 61 -30.86 30.25 8.56
N PHE A 62 -31.30 29.67 7.43
CA PHE A 62 -32.73 29.63 7.09
C PHE A 62 -33.52 28.71 8.02
N ALA A 63 -32.95 27.58 8.45
CA ALA A 63 -33.58 26.71 9.45
C ALA A 63 -33.72 27.43 10.80
N ALA A 64 -32.67 28.10 11.27
CA ALA A 64 -32.71 28.89 12.50
C ALA A 64 -33.78 29.99 12.43
N LYS A 65 -33.83 30.72 11.29
CA LYS A 65 -34.85 31.75 11.05
C LYS A 65 -36.27 31.17 11.05
N HIS A 66 -36.50 29.99 10.47
CA HIS A 66 -37.81 29.34 10.48
C HIS A 66 -38.31 29.04 11.91
N TYR A 67 -37.40 28.68 12.82
CA TYR A 67 -37.72 28.46 14.24
C TYR A 67 -37.62 29.72 15.11
N GLY A 68 -37.46 30.91 14.51
CA GLY A 68 -37.39 32.17 15.25
C GLY A 68 -36.09 32.36 16.05
N VAL A 69 -35.03 31.61 15.75
CA VAL A 69 -33.72 31.72 16.40
C VAL A 69 -32.85 32.70 15.62
N ARG A 70 -32.35 33.76 16.27
CA ARG A 70 -31.42 34.69 15.60
C ARG A 70 -30.07 34.01 15.39
N ALA A 71 -29.62 33.99 14.13
CA ALA A 71 -28.31 33.52 13.73
C ALA A 71 -27.48 34.67 13.14
N SER A 72 -26.15 34.58 13.25
CA SER A 72 -25.24 35.43 12.48
C SER A 72 -25.23 35.02 11.01
N LEU A 73 -24.72 35.92 10.15
CA LEU A 73 -24.19 35.50 8.85
C LEU A 73 -22.95 34.60 9.06
N PRO A 74 -22.54 33.81 8.05
CA PRO A 74 -21.44 32.85 8.19
C PRO A 74 -20.10 33.53 8.48
N PHE A 75 -19.35 32.94 9.41
CA PHE A 75 -17.95 33.25 9.66
C PHE A 75 -17.09 32.19 8.96
N PHE A 76 -16.46 32.56 7.85
CA PHE A 76 -15.53 31.69 7.15
C PHE A 76 -14.15 31.70 7.83
N ILE A 77 -13.48 30.55 7.85
CA ILE A 77 -12.17 30.42 8.49
C ILE A 77 -11.11 30.15 7.40
N PRO A 78 -10.28 31.15 7.06
CA PRO A 78 -9.22 30.96 6.07
C PRO A 78 -8.12 30.09 6.66
N ALA A 79 -7.60 29.17 5.86
CA ALA A 79 -6.42 28.39 6.21
C ALA A 79 -5.71 27.94 4.94
N PRO A 80 -4.58 28.57 4.55
CA PRO A 80 -3.87 28.25 3.31
C PRO A 80 -3.06 26.94 3.45
N THR A 81 -3.74 25.88 3.91
CA THR A 81 -3.24 24.51 4.06
C THR A 81 -3.71 23.68 2.86
N ILE A 82 -3.88 22.36 3.03
CA ILE A 82 -4.22 21.40 1.95
C ILE A 82 -5.53 21.76 1.22
N VAL A 83 -6.51 22.33 1.95
CA VAL A 83 -7.87 22.57 1.44
C VAL A 83 -8.16 24.05 1.20
N GLY A 84 -7.39 24.95 1.82
CA GLY A 84 -7.59 26.40 1.68
C GLY A 84 -8.58 27.00 2.68
N THR A 85 -9.23 26.20 3.54
CA THR A 85 -10.14 26.66 4.60
C THR A 85 -10.28 25.61 5.71
N LEU A 86 -10.64 26.04 6.93
CA LEU A 86 -11.10 25.15 8.01
C LEU A 86 -12.64 25.03 8.05
N GLY A 87 -13.32 25.54 7.03
CA GLY A 87 -14.77 25.60 6.94
C GLY A 87 -15.32 26.96 7.32
N ALA A 88 -16.59 26.97 7.67
CA ALA A 88 -17.32 28.13 8.14
C ALA A 88 -18.25 27.71 9.28
N PHE A 89 -18.75 28.68 10.02
CA PHE A 89 -19.81 28.43 11.00
C PHE A 89 -20.72 29.65 11.14
N ILE A 90 -21.99 29.40 11.47
CA ILE A 90 -22.87 30.42 12.01
C ILE A 90 -22.87 30.39 13.54
N SER A 91 -23.06 31.56 14.16
CA SER A 91 -23.27 31.67 15.59
C SER A 91 -24.76 31.87 15.88
N LEU A 92 -25.36 30.94 16.62
CA LEU A 92 -26.70 31.09 17.19
C LEU A 92 -26.64 32.07 18.37
N ARG A 93 -27.45 33.12 18.31
CA ARG A 93 -27.48 34.19 19.32
C ARG A 93 -28.56 34.00 20.38
N ASP A 94 -29.55 33.17 20.07
CA ASP A 94 -30.63 32.82 20.99
C ASP A 94 -30.55 31.32 21.33
N PRO A 95 -30.92 30.92 22.55
CA PRO A 95 -31.04 29.51 22.90
C PRO A 95 -32.13 28.82 22.05
N VAL A 96 -31.86 27.58 21.65
CA VAL A 96 -32.75 26.83 20.74
C VAL A 96 -34.06 26.47 21.48
N PRO A 97 -35.25 26.68 20.89
CA PRO A 97 -36.53 26.58 21.59
C PRO A 97 -36.84 25.18 22.15
N ASN A 98 -36.55 24.14 21.38
CA ASN A 98 -36.87 22.77 21.75
C ASN A 98 -36.00 21.76 20.99
N ARG A 99 -36.05 20.50 21.42
CA ARG A 99 -35.30 19.39 20.80
C ARG A 99 -35.60 19.19 19.31
N ARG A 100 -36.82 19.50 18.86
CA ARG A 100 -37.22 19.35 17.45
C ARG A 100 -36.50 20.37 16.57
N ALA A 101 -36.51 21.64 17.00
CA ALA A 101 -35.76 22.72 16.34
C ALA A 101 -34.26 22.39 16.29
N LEU A 102 -33.72 21.82 17.38
CA LEU A 102 -32.31 21.43 17.44
C LEU A 102 -31.94 20.39 16.36
N ILE A 103 -32.78 19.36 16.16
CA ILE A 103 -32.58 18.34 15.12
C ILE A 103 -32.61 18.97 13.73
N VAL A 104 -33.61 19.81 13.45
CA VAL A 104 -33.80 20.37 12.11
C VAL A 104 -32.72 21.39 11.78
N ILE A 105 -32.37 22.27 12.72
CA ILE A 105 -31.27 23.21 12.55
C ILE A 105 -29.97 22.43 12.32
N GLY A 106 -29.63 21.46 13.20
CA GLY A 106 -28.41 20.65 13.04
C GLY A 106 -28.34 19.89 11.71
N ALA A 107 -29.46 19.36 11.21
CA ALA A 107 -29.47 18.63 9.94
C ALA A 107 -29.48 19.51 8.69
N ALA A 108 -29.93 20.76 8.79
CA ALA A 108 -30.14 21.63 7.64
C ALA A 108 -28.84 21.93 6.88
N GLY A 109 -27.77 22.26 7.58
CA GLY A 109 -26.45 22.51 6.98
C GLY A 109 -25.95 21.33 6.17
N PRO A 110 -25.72 20.15 6.79
CA PRO A 110 -25.21 18.97 6.10
C PRO A 110 -26.08 18.52 4.92
N ILE A 111 -27.41 18.58 5.05
CA ILE A 111 -28.32 18.24 3.94
C ILE A 111 -28.18 19.25 2.80
N GLY A 112 -28.19 20.55 3.10
CA GLY A 112 -28.03 21.60 2.09
C GLY A 112 -26.67 21.57 1.40
N GLY A 113 -25.60 21.41 2.18
CA GLY A 113 -24.23 21.26 1.70
C GLY A 113 -24.07 20.02 0.82
N PHE A 114 -24.61 18.88 1.23
CA PHE A 114 -24.60 17.66 0.42
C PHE A 114 -25.32 17.86 -0.92
N LEU A 115 -26.55 18.41 -0.90
CA LEU A 115 -27.31 18.67 -2.12
C LEU A 115 -26.59 19.64 -3.07
N ALA A 116 -25.88 20.65 -2.52
CA ALA A 116 -25.04 21.54 -3.31
C ALA A 116 -23.76 20.84 -3.82
N THR A 117 -23.25 19.86 -3.10
CA THR A 117 -22.05 19.09 -3.50
C THR A 117 -22.34 18.19 -4.70
N ILE A 118 -23.54 17.59 -4.80
CA ILE A 118 -23.90 16.67 -5.90
C ILE A 118 -23.64 17.25 -7.30
N PRO A 119 -24.16 18.44 -7.68
CA PRO A 119 -23.90 19.00 -9.02
C PRO A 119 -22.42 19.33 -9.22
N VAL A 120 -21.69 19.77 -8.17
CA VAL A 120 -20.25 20.02 -8.24
C VAL A 120 -19.48 18.70 -8.46
N ALA A 121 -19.89 17.62 -7.80
CA ALA A 121 -19.29 16.30 -7.94
C ALA A 121 -19.51 15.75 -9.35
N ILE A 122 -20.73 15.87 -9.89
CA ILE A 122 -21.06 15.47 -11.27
C ILE A 122 -20.24 16.28 -12.27
N LEU A 123 -20.19 17.60 -12.11
CA LEU A 123 -19.39 18.46 -12.99
C LEU A 123 -17.90 18.11 -12.91
N GLY A 124 -17.38 17.90 -11.69
CA GLY A 124 -15.99 17.56 -11.46
C GLY A 124 -15.61 16.21 -12.06
N SER A 125 -16.42 15.16 -11.87
CA SER A 125 -16.16 13.84 -12.43
C SER A 125 -16.27 13.86 -13.96
N TYR A 126 -17.26 14.58 -14.50
CA TYR A 126 -17.39 14.80 -15.94
C TYR A 126 -16.12 15.46 -16.51
N LEU A 127 -15.69 16.59 -15.93
CA LEU A 127 -14.46 17.29 -16.38
C LEU A 127 -13.24 16.37 -16.30
N ASN A 128 -13.09 15.60 -15.23
CA ASN A 128 -11.99 14.65 -15.09
C ASN A 128 -12.01 13.54 -16.15
N SER A 129 -13.19 13.05 -16.52
CA SER A 129 -13.34 12.01 -17.55
C SER A 129 -13.07 12.54 -18.95
N THR A 130 -13.41 13.80 -19.22
CA THR A 130 -13.26 14.44 -20.55
C THR A 130 -11.88 15.05 -20.78
N ILE A 131 -11.19 15.46 -19.71
CA ILE A 131 -9.86 16.09 -19.76
C ILE A 131 -8.93 15.32 -18.80
N PRO A 132 -8.69 14.03 -19.03
CA PRO A 132 -7.91 13.22 -18.09
C PRO A 132 -6.46 13.72 -18.02
N ALA A 133 -5.95 13.84 -16.80
CA ALA A 133 -4.55 14.15 -16.54
C ALA A 133 -3.86 12.90 -15.96
N ALA A 134 -2.84 12.41 -16.66
CA ALA A 134 -2.04 11.30 -16.17
C ALA A 134 -1.23 11.73 -14.94
N ALA A 135 -1.23 10.89 -13.91
CA ALA A 135 -0.31 11.07 -12.80
C ALA A 135 1.11 10.74 -13.30
N PRO A 136 2.10 11.63 -13.12
CA PRO A 136 3.48 11.31 -13.47
C PRO A 136 3.97 10.12 -12.62
N PRO A 137 4.90 9.29 -13.14
CA PRO A 137 5.49 8.20 -12.38
C PRO A 137 6.07 8.76 -11.07
N PRO A 138 5.64 8.24 -9.92
CA PRO A 138 6.01 8.85 -8.66
C PRO A 138 7.45 8.51 -8.31
N THR A 139 8.26 9.54 -8.09
CA THR A 139 9.67 9.45 -7.71
C THR A 139 9.87 9.46 -6.18
N GLY A 140 8.80 9.45 -5.41
CA GLY A 140 8.80 9.51 -3.95
C GLY A 140 7.41 9.29 -3.35
N PRO A 141 7.23 9.53 -2.04
CA PRO A 141 5.95 9.36 -1.37
C PRO A 141 4.84 10.18 -2.04
N VAL A 142 3.74 9.53 -2.39
CA VAL A 142 2.57 10.14 -3.06
C VAL A 142 1.44 10.24 -2.07
N ILE A 143 0.71 11.36 -2.11
CA ILE A 143 -0.53 11.51 -1.37
C ILE A 143 -1.67 10.89 -2.19
N VAL A 144 -2.32 9.89 -1.63
CA VAL A 144 -3.51 9.24 -2.17
C VAL A 144 -4.72 9.74 -1.42
N ILE A 145 -5.79 10.00 -2.17
CA ILE A 145 -7.05 10.53 -1.64
C ILE A 145 -8.05 9.37 -1.51
N GLY A 146 -8.51 9.13 -0.29
CA GLY A 146 -9.57 8.19 0.02
C GLY A 146 -10.93 8.75 -0.41
N MET A 147 -11.64 8.01 -1.25
CA MET A 147 -12.91 8.45 -1.82
C MET A 147 -14.13 8.02 -0.96
N PRO A 148 -15.10 8.91 -0.71
CA PRO A 148 -16.36 8.57 -0.05
C PRO A 148 -17.19 7.54 -0.82
N LEU A 149 -18.02 6.76 -0.12
CA LEU A 149 -18.82 5.70 -0.76
C LEU A 149 -19.75 6.24 -1.86
N ILE A 150 -20.28 7.46 -1.68
CA ILE A 150 -21.16 8.11 -2.66
C ILE A 150 -20.49 8.30 -4.03
N THR A 151 -19.17 8.48 -4.08
CA THR A 151 -18.46 8.73 -5.33
C THR A 151 -18.39 7.49 -6.21
N ARG A 152 -18.44 6.29 -5.63
CA ARG A 152 -18.44 5.02 -6.39
C ARG A 152 -19.60 4.91 -7.37
N ILE A 153 -20.71 5.58 -7.11
CA ILE A 153 -21.84 5.63 -8.05
C ILE A 153 -21.49 6.56 -9.22
N LEU A 154 -20.92 7.74 -8.95
CA LEU A 154 -20.53 8.71 -9.97
C LEU A 154 -19.42 8.16 -10.88
N GLU A 155 -18.44 7.47 -10.31
CA GLU A 155 -17.29 6.89 -11.02
C GLU A 155 -17.69 5.79 -12.01
N LYS A 156 -18.86 5.16 -11.84
CA LYS A 156 -19.41 4.21 -12.83
C LYS A 156 -19.84 4.89 -14.13
N PHE A 157 -20.25 6.15 -14.07
CA PHE A 157 -20.71 6.92 -15.23
C PHE A 157 -19.60 7.83 -15.78
N PHE A 158 -18.81 8.41 -14.88
CA PHE A 158 -17.72 9.33 -15.20
C PHE A 158 -16.45 8.87 -14.47
N PRO A 159 -15.65 7.98 -15.09
CA PRO A 159 -14.40 7.51 -14.50
C PRO A 159 -13.45 8.66 -14.20
N VAL A 160 -12.72 8.55 -13.09
CA VAL A 160 -11.75 9.56 -12.63
C VAL A 160 -10.35 8.93 -12.66
N PRO A 161 -9.75 8.72 -13.85
CA PRO A 161 -8.43 8.12 -13.95
C PRO A 161 -7.33 9.16 -13.60
N GLY A 162 -6.26 8.69 -12.95
CA GLY A 162 -5.06 9.50 -12.72
C GLY A 162 -5.25 10.61 -11.69
N LEU A 163 -4.86 11.83 -12.04
CA LEU A 163 -4.99 12.99 -11.16
C LEU A 163 -6.46 13.40 -11.04
N ILE A 164 -6.79 14.03 -9.91
CA ILE A 164 -8.14 14.51 -9.61
C ILE A 164 -8.29 15.96 -10.06
N HIS A 165 -9.32 16.23 -10.86
CA HIS A 165 -9.65 17.55 -11.36
C HIS A 165 -9.99 18.47 -10.18
N PRO A 166 -9.53 19.74 -10.16
CA PRO A 166 -9.74 20.64 -9.02
C PRO A 166 -11.21 20.78 -8.59
N THR A 167 -12.15 20.71 -9.53
CA THR A 167 -13.60 20.74 -9.23
C THR A 167 -14.09 19.49 -8.53
N TYR A 168 -13.58 18.32 -8.91
CA TYR A 168 -13.91 17.09 -8.21
C TYR A 168 -13.26 17.04 -6.84
N TYR A 169 -12.04 17.59 -6.71
CA TYR A 169 -11.39 17.77 -5.42
C TYR A 169 -12.19 18.69 -4.49
N ALA A 170 -12.76 19.79 -5.00
CA ALA A 170 -13.67 20.65 -4.23
C ALA A 170 -14.93 19.90 -3.74
N ALA A 171 -15.50 19.01 -4.56
CA ALA A 171 -16.61 18.16 -4.14
C ALA A 171 -16.19 17.15 -3.06
N TRP A 172 -15.03 16.50 -3.24
CA TRP A 172 -14.46 15.58 -2.27
C TRP A 172 -14.25 16.25 -0.90
N VAL A 173 -13.63 17.43 -0.87
CA VAL A 173 -13.51 18.25 0.35
C VAL A 173 -14.87 18.48 0.98
N SER A 174 -15.88 18.83 0.18
CA SER A 174 -17.21 19.16 0.67
C SER A 174 -17.94 17.96 1.28
N PHE A 175 -17.75 16.76 0.72
CA PHE A 175 -18.24 15.52 1.33
C PHE A 175 -17.57 15.27 2.69
N ILE A 176 -16.26 15.50 2.80
CA ILE A 176 -15.55 15.38 4.07
C ILE A 176 -16.06 16.39 5.09
N VAL A 177 -16.24 17.66 4.71
CA VAL A 177 -16.81 18.69 5.60
C VAL A 177 -18.19 18.28 6.09
N THR A 178 -19.04 17.75 5.19
CA THR A 178 -20.36 17.22 5.55
C THR A 178 -20.24 16.08 6.58
N ALA A 179 -19.35 15.11 6.33
CA ALA A 179 -19.13 13.99 7.24
C ALA A 179 -18.60 14.43 8.61
N MET A 180 -17.63 15.35 8.62
CA MET A 180 -17.03 15.89 9.83
C MET A 180 -18.07 16.62 10.68
N ASN A 181 -18.91 17.45 10.06
CA ASN A 181 -19.98 18.14 10.75
C ASN A 181 -21.05 17.19 11.29
N LEU A 182 -21.32 16.06 10.62
CA LEU A 182 -22.28 15.06 11.08
C LEU A 182 -21.79 14.12 12.18
N LEU A 183 -20.53 14.23 12.60
CA LEU A 183 -20.03 13.50 13.77
C LEU A 183 -20.85 13.92 15.02
N PRO A 184 -21.42 12.97 15.79
CA PRO A 184 -22.17 13.29 16.99
C PRO A 184 -21.21 13.60 18.15
N LEU A 185 -20.49 14.72 18.01
CA LEU A 185 -19.40 15.15 18.87
C LEU A 185 -19.58 16.64 19.25
N GLY A 186 -19.84 16.90 20.53
CA GLY A 186 -19.88 18.26 21.07
C GLY A 186 -20.94 19.15 20.44
N GLN A 187 -20.51 20.31 19.91
CA GLN A 187 -21.36 21.33 19.27
C GLN A 187 -21.38 21.25 17.74
N LEU A 188 -20.85 20.18 17.14
CA LEU A 188 -20.99 19.96 15.70
C LEU A 188 -22.46 19.72 15.33
N ASP A 189 -22.76 19.81 14.04
CA ASP A 189 -24.10 19.58 13.48
C ASP A 189 -24.70 18.22 13.89
N GLY A 190 -23.90 17.17 13.86
CA GLY A 190 -24.26 15.84 14.34
C GLY A 190 -24.49 15.80 15.86
N GLY A 191 -23.79 16.66 16.61
CA GLY A 191 -24.00 16.86 18.04
C GLY A 191 -25.36 17.50 18.35
N HIS A 192 -25.79 18.49 17.57
CA HIS A 192 -27.15 19.07 17.62
C HIS A 192 -28.21 17.98 17.39
N ILE A 193 -28.06 17.19 16.34
CA ILE A 193 -28.98 16.09 15.99
C ILE A 193 -29.01 15.04 17.11
N ALA A 194 -27.85 14.61 17.59
CA ALA A 194 -27.74 13.63 18.66
C ALA A 194 -28.35 14.14 19.97
N ARG A 195 -28.09 15.39 20.37
CA ARG A 195 -28.70 16.00 21.58
C ARG A 195 -30.21 16.11 21.45
N GLY A 196 -30.70 16.45 20.26
CA GLY A 196 -32.12 16.50 19.97
C GLY A 196 -32.79 15.13 20.10
N LEU A 197 -32.20 14.08 19.51
CA LEU A 197 -32.75 12.71 19.52
C LEU A 197 -32.62 12.02 20.88
N LEU A 198 -31.43 12.03 21.47
CA LEU A 198 -31.07 11.23 22.64
C LEU A 198 -31.22 11.98 23.96
N GLY A 199 -31.45 13.29 23.93
CA GLY A 199 -31.49 14.08 25.15
C GLY A 199 -30.10 14.15 25.80
N GLU A 200 -30.03 14.21 27.13
CA GLU A 200 -28.76 14.25 27.86
C GLU A 200 -27.84 13.05 27.61
N ALA A 201 -28.38 11.92 27.16
CA ALA A 201 -27.59 10.73 26.84
C ALA A 201 -26.62 10.95 25.68
N SER A 202 -26.82 12.00 24.85
CA SER A 202 -25.89 12.33 23.76
C SER A 202 -24.47 12.62 24.25
N LYS A 203 -24.29 13.01 25.52
CA LYS A 203 -22.96 13.21 26.11
C LYS A 203 -22.11 11.94 26.08
N TYR A 204 -22.72 10.78 26.28
CA TYR A 204 -22.01 9.49 26.25
C TYR A 204 -21.64 9.13 24.81
N LEU A 205 -22.52 9.43 23.85
CA LEU A 205 -22.22 9.27 22.43
C LEU A 205 -21.05 10.17 22.00
N SER A 206 -21.03 11.45 22.41
CA SER A 206 -19.89 12.35 22.16
C SER A 206 -18.58 11.78 22.69
N TRP A 207 -18.57 11.23 23.92
CA TRP A 207 -17.36 10.60 24.48
C TRP A 207 -16.95 9.34 23.71
N GLY A 208 -17.91 8.53 23.29
CA GLY A 208 -17.65 7.37 22.44
C GLY A 208 -17.04 7.76 21.10
N VAL A 209 -17.58 8.79 20.44
CA VAL A 209 -17.03 9.30 19.17
C VAL A 209 -15.67 9.94 19.36
N PHE A 210 -15.44 10.67 20.45
CA PHE A 210 -14.11 11.19 20.77
C PHE A 210 -13.08 10.04 20.85
N ALA A 211 -13.36 9.01 21.65
CA ALA A 211 -12.48 7.85 21.75
C ALA A 211 -12.28 7.14 20.41
N PHE A 212 -13.35 6.98 19.63
CA PHE A 212 -13.30 6.43 18.28
C PHE A 212 -12.37 7.24 17.36
N LEU A 213 -12.45 8.58 17.36
CA LEU A 213 -11.58 9.44 16.55
C LEU A 213 -10.10 9.33 16.96
N ILE A 214 -9.80 9.18 18.25
CA ILE A 214 -8.42 8.94 18.71
C ILE A 214 -7.89 7.62 18.17
N VAL A 215 -8.64 6.53 18.33
CA VAL A 215 -8.25 5.21 17.80
C VAL A 215 -8.09 5.27 16.28
N LEU A 216 -9.06 5.88 15.59
CA LEU A 216 -9.02 6.03 14.14
C LEU A 216 -7.83 6.88 13.67
N GLY A 217 -7.46 7.90 14.42
CA GLY A 217 -6.32 8.74 14.07
C GLY A 217 -4.96 8.10 14.35
N ILE A 218 -4.87 7.18 15.31
CA ILE A 218 -3.67 6.36 15.54
C ILE A 218 -3.52 5.31 14.43
N LEU A 219 -4.63 4.66 14.04
CA LEU A 219 -4.59 3.52 13.12
C LEU A 219 -4.60 3.89 11.64
N TYR A 220 -5.24 5.01 11.26
CA TYR A 220 -5.51 5.33 9.85
C TYR A 220 -5.03 6.73 9.44
N PHE A 221 -5.51 7.79 10.09
CA PHE A 221 -5.23 9.16 9.67
C PHE A 221 -5.08 10.13 10.85
N PRO A 222 -3.85 10.63 11.15
CA PRO A 222 -3.58 11.47 12.31
C PRO A 222 -4.46 12.74 12.41
N GLY A 223 -5.02 13.23 11.31
CA GLY A 223 -5.94 14.38 11.34
C GLY A 223 -7.20 14.13 12.17
N TRP A 224 -7.61 12.87 12.40
CA TRP A 224 -8.72 12.57 13.30
C TRP A 224 -8.41 12.88 14.77
N ILE A 225 -7.15 12.77 15.19
CA ILE A 225 -6.73 13.18 16.54
C ILE A 225 -6.87 14.69 16.69
N ILE A 226 -6.43 15.46 15.68
CA ILE A 226 -6.56 16.92 15.67
C ILE A 226 -8.04 17.31 15.78
N PHE A 227 -8.90 16.64 15.02
CA PHE A 227 -10.33 16.91 15.06
C PHE A 227 -10.99 16.49 16.40
N GLY A 228 -10.55 15.37 16.99
CA GLY A 228 -10.97 14.96 18.32
C GLY A 228 -10.59 15.99 19.40
N ILE A 229 -9.36 16.51 19.35
CA ILE A 229 -8.88 17.59 20.25
C ILE A 229 -9.69 18.87 20.04
N LEU A 230 -10.01 19.24 18.80
CA LEU A 230 -10.88 20.38 18.50
C LEU A 230 -12.27 20.18 19.13
N GLY A 231 -12.86 18.99 18.98
CA GLY A 231 -14.14 18.64 19.61
C GLY A 231 -14.08 18.71 21.14
N LEU A 232 -12.96 18.34 21.75
CA LEU A 232 -12.74 18.48 23.19
C LEU A 232 -12.67 19.96 23.60
N ALA A 233 -11.96 20.80 22.84
CA ALA A 233 -11.81 22.24 23.09
C ALA A 233 -13.14 23.00 22.96
N LEU A 234 -14.01 22.60 22.02
CA LEU A 234 -15.37 23.13 21.86
C LEU A 234 -16.35 22.65 22.95
N GLY A 235 -15.96 21.62 23.70
CA GLY A 235 -16.77 20.99 24.73
C GLY A 235 -17.63 19.84 24.20
N LEU A 236 -17.46 18.66 24.78
CA LEU A 236 -18.18 17.44 24.39
C LEU A 236 -19.65 17.40 24.83
N ARG A 237 -20.06 18.34 25.70
CA ARG A 237 -21.44 18.46 26.17
C ARG A 237 -22.16 19.54 25.37
N HIS A 238 -23.27 19.14 24.76
CA HIS A 238 -24.14 20.07 24.05
C HIS A 238 -25.05 20.83 25.04
N PRO A 239 -25.17 22.17 24.94
CA PRO A 239 -26.07 22.96 25.78
C PRO A 239 -27.54 22.50 25.63
N PRO A 240 -28.35 22.49 26.71
CA PRO A 240 -29.74 22.09 26.63
C PRO A 240 -30.58 23.13 25.86
N PRO A 241 -31.62 22.71 25.10
CA PRO A 241 -32.62 23.63 24.56
C PRO A 241 -33.52 24.19 25.69
N LEU A 242 -34.33 25.21 25.38
CA LEU A 242 -35.26 25.81 26.35
C LEU A 242 -36.31 24.82 26.85
N ASP A 243 -36.86 24.00 25.95
CA ASP A 243 -37.75 22.88 26.28
C ASP A 243 -37.11 21.54 25.89
N ASP A 244 -36.62 20.82 26.90
CA ASP A 244 -35.98 19.50 26.76
C ASP A 244 -36.95 18.32 26.96
N TYR A 245 -38.20 18.60 27.36
CA TYR A 245 -39.21 17.58 27.68
C TYR A 245 -40.19 17.34 26.52
N MET A 246 -40.25 18.24 25.54
CA MET A 246 -41.10 18.08 24.36
C MET A 246 -40.83 16.73 23.64
N PRO A 247 -41.87 15.89 23.41
CA PRO A 247 -41.70 14.62 22.75
C PRO A 247 -41.31 14.79 21.28
N ILE A 248 -40.47 13.88 20.77
CA ILE A 248 -39.98 13.92 19.39
C ILE A 248 -40.99 13.22 18.48
N GLU A 249 -41.40 13.91 17.41
CA GLU A 249 -42.25 13.30 16.38
C GLU A 249 -41.43 12.43 15.42
N LYS A 250 -42.08 11.42 14.83
CA LYS A 250 -41.46 10.47 13.87
C LYS A 250 -40.72 11.17 12.71
N LYS A 251 -41.21 12.33 12.25
CA LYS A 251 -40.57 13.09 11.17
C LYS A 251 -39.16 13.59 11.54
N HIS A 252 -38.92 13.98 12.80
CA HIS A 252 -37.60 14.42 13.25
C HIS A 252 -36.66 13.24 13.45
N VAL A 253 -37.18 12.09 13.87
CA VAL A 253 -36.43 10.84 13.88
C VAL A 253 -35.98 10.49 12.46
N ALA A 254 -36.87 10.62 11.46
CA ALA A 254 -36.51 10.39 10.06
C ALA A 254 -35.40 11.34 9.57
N VAL A 255 -35.40 12.61 9.98
CA VAL A 255 -34.31 13.56 9.70
C VAL A 255 -32.99 13.08 10.33
N GLY A 256 -33.04 12.61 11.57
CA GLY A 256 -31.89 12.01 12.25
C GLY A 256 -31.32 10.79 11.53
N VAL A 257 -32.20 9.88 11.07
CA VAL A 257 -31.81 8.70 10.29
C VAL A 257 -31.21 9.11 8.95
N ALA A 258 -31.81 10.08 8.25
CA ALA A 258 -31.27 10.61 7.01
C ALA A 258 -29.87 11.21 7.20
N ALA A 259 -29.65 11.94 8.28
CA ALA A 259 -28.34 12.48 8.64
C ALA A 259 -27.31 11.38 8.95
N ALA A 260 -27.71 10.31 9.65
CA ALA A 260 -26.85 9.16 9.89
C ALA A 260 -26.48 8.42 8.59
N LEU A 261 -27.45 8.22 7.69
CA LEU A 261 -27.20 7.64 6.37
C LEU A 261 -26.26 8.52 5.53
N LEU A 262 -26.48 9.84 5.57
CA LEU A 262 -25.63 10.81 4.90
C LEU A 262 -24.19 10.71 5.42
N PHE A 263 -24.01 10.69 6.74
CA PHE A 263 -22.70 10.45 7.36
C PHE A 263 -22.07 9.15 6.86
N SER A 264 -22.82 8.04 6.83
CA SER A 264 -22.29 6.75 6.37
C SER A 264 -21.80 6.75 4.92
N VAL A 265 -22.44 7.53 4.03
CA VAL A 265 -22.03 7.59 2.61
C VAL A 265 -20.94 8.61 2.32
N THR A 266 -20.78 9.63 3.18
CA THR A 266 -19.75 10.68 3.03
C THR A 266 -18.49 10.44 3.86
N PHE A 267 -18.57 9.67 4.94
CA PHE A 267 -17.45 9.45 5.85
C PHE A 267 -16.37 8.56 5.21
N VAL A 268 -15.11 8.98 5.35
CA VAL A 268 -13.93 8.26 4.87
C VAL A 268 -12.96 8.06 6.03
N PRO A 269 -12.71 6.81 6.48
CA PRO A 269 -11.78 6.54 7.58
C PRO A 269 -10.35 7.06 7.36
N ALA A 270 -9.85 6.94 6.13
CA ALA A 270 -8.52 7.41 5.73
C ALA A 270 -8.66 8.35 4.52
N PRO A 271 -8.99 9.64 4.73
CA PRO A 271 -9.23 10.58 3.64
C PRO A 271 -7.95 10.88 2.86
N VAL A 272 -6.80 10.86 3.55
CA VAL A 272 -5.50 11.17 2.97
C VAL A 272 -4.52 10.13 3.49
N THR A 273 -3.89 9.37 2.58
CA THR A 273 -2.82 8.44 2.90
C THR A 273 -1.56 8.81 2.13
N MET A 274 -0.40 8.59 2.72
CA MET A 274 0.87 8.70 2.01
C MET A 274 1.30 7.29 1.62
N VAL A 275 1.58 7.09 0.34
CA VAL A 275 1.99 5.79 -0.21
C VAL A 275 3.34 5.94 -0.87
N VAL A 276 4.27 5.05 -0.54
CA VAL A 276 5.59 5.02 -1.17
C VAL A 276 5.57 4.01 -2.32
N PRO A 277 5.86 4.41 -3.57
CA PRO A 277 5.77 3.55 -4.75
C PRO A 277 6.54 2.23 -4.67
N SER A 278 7.74 2.23 -4.05
CA SER A 278 8.56 1.03 -3.87
C SER A 278 7.91 -0.03 -2.97
N GLN A 279 6.89 0.33 -2.18
CA GLN A 279 6.12 -0.62 -1.38
C GLN A 279 4.93 -1.23 -2.15
N GLN A 280 4.71 -0.82 -3.40
CA GLN A 280 3.60 -1.28 -4.24
C GLN A 280 4.02 -2.24 -5.36
N LEU A 281 5.32 -2.29 -5.69
CA LEU A 281 5.88 -3.22 -6.65
C LEU A 281 6.53 -4.38 -5.91
N GLN A 282 6.06 -5.59 -6.17
CA GLN A 282 6.71 -6.81 -5.72
C GLN A 282 7.46 -7.41 -6.90
N VAL A 283 8.75 -7.66 -6.74
CA VAL A 283 9.59 -8.32 -7.74
C VAL A 283 9.89 -9.72 -7.22
N GLU A 284 9.43 -10.74 -7.93
CA GLU A 284 9.73 -12.14 -7.63
C GLU A 284 10.86 -12.61 -8.55
N VAL A 285 11.90 -13.17 -7.94
CA VAL A 285 13.11 -13.64 -8.61
C VAL A 285 13.46 -15.08 -8.18
N PRO A 286 14.11 -15.89 -9.04
CA PRO A 286 14.59 -17.21 -8.66
C PRO A 286 15.75 -17.13 -7.66
N SER A 287 15.94 -18.20 -6.89
CA SER A 287 16.95 -18.24 -5.82
C SER A 287 18.40 -18.26 -6.33
N ALA A 288 18.63 -18.74 -7.56
CA ALA A 288 19.94 -18.73 -8.23
C ALA A 288 19.76 -18.94 -9.74
N VAL A 289 20.79 -18.58 -10.51
CA VAL A 289 20.85 -18.77 -11.97
C VAL A 289 22.11 -19.54 -12.34
N LEU A 290 21.92 -20.63 -13.06
CA LEU A 290 23.01 -21.39 -13.69
C LEU A 290 23.13 -20.93 -15.14
N ALA A 291 24.33 -20.51 -15.53
CA ALA A 291 24.61 -20.07 -16.88
C ALA A 291 25.90 -20.72 -17.40
N SER A 292 26.00 -20.88 -18.72
CA SER A 292 27.23 -21.36 -19.35
C SER A 292 27.94 -20.22 -20.08
N PRO A 293 29.28 -20.14 -19.99
CA PRO A 293 30.04 -19.11 -20.71
C PRO A 293 29.74 -19.15 -22.22
N GLY A 294 29.41 -18.00 -22.80
CA GLY A 294 29.11 -17.84 -24.22
C GLY A 294 27.70 -18.28 -24.65
N ASN A 295 26.91 -18.89 -23.76
CA ASN A 295 25.53 -19.27 -24.04
C ASN A 295 24.53 -18.31 -23.38
N LEU A 296 23.44 -18.04 -24.09
CA LEU A 296 22.33 -17.25 -23.58
C LEU A 296 21.51 -18.08 -22.58
N SER A 297 21.41 -17.59 -21.35
CA SER A 297 20.60 -18.15 -20.28
C SER A 297 19.52 -17.15 -19.88
N TYR A 298 18.29 -17.60 -19.68
CA TYR A 298 17.17 -16.73 -19.34
C TYR A 298 16.80 -16.83 -17.86
N VAL A 299 16.48 -15.69 -17.26
CA VAL A 299 15.95 -15.57 -15.90
C VAL A 299 14.54 -15.01 -15.99
N ASN A 300 13.56 -15.73 -15.45
CA ASN A 300 12.20 -15.21 -15.36
C ASN A 300 12.10 -14.25 -14.16
N VAL A 301 11.63 -13.04 -14.41
CA VAL A 301 11.39 -12.02 -13.39
C VAL A 301 9.93 -11.62 -13.47
N VAL A 302 9.21 -11.83 -12.37
CA VAL A 302 7.79 -11.49 -12.29
C VAL A 302 7.66 -10.22 -11.48
N VAL A 303 7.10 -9.18 -12.08
CA VAL A 303 6.81 -7.93 -11.38
C VAL A 303 5.30 -7.79 -11.22
N ARG A 304 4.85 -7.78 -9.97
CA ARG A 304 3.46 -7.57 -9.60
C ARG A 304 3.27 -6.15 -9.08
N ASN A 305 2.39 -5.40 -9.73
CA ASN A 305 1.95 -4.10 -9.22
C ASN A 305 0.76 -4.30 -8.29
N GLN A 306 1.03 -4.34 -6.98
CA GLN A 306 0.00 -4.36 -5.93
C GLN A 306 -0.56 -2.97 -5.63
N GLY A 307 -0.10 -1.94 -6.35
CA GLY A 307 -0.48 -0.55 -6.17
C GLY A 307 -1.71 -0.11 -6.94
N ILE A 308 -1.92 1.20 -6.92
CA ILE A 308 -3.06 1.90 -7.56
C ILE A 308 -2.63 2.79 -8.73
N PHE A 309 -1.32 2.91 -8.98
CA PHE A 309 -0.76 3.70 -10.07
C PHE A 309 -0.25 2.77 -11.17
N THR A 310 -0.40 3.19 -12.43
CA THR A 310 0.34 2.55 -13.52
C THR A 310 1.79 2.99 -13.45
N PHE A 311 2.70 2.03 -13.33
CA PHE A 311 4.12 2.29 -13.35
C PHE A 311 4.67 2.09 -14.76
N ASN A 312 5.39 3.08 -15.27
CA ASN A 312 6.16 2.94 -16.51
C ASN A 312 7.63 3.04 -16.15
N GLY A 313 8.41 2.04 -16.52
CA GLY A 313 9.81 1.98 -16.16
C GLY A 313 10.54 0.88 -16.91
N THR A 314 11.83 1.09 -17.12
CA THR A 314 12.74 0.06 -17.63
C THR A 314 13.58 -0.45 -16.46
N PRO A 315 13.55 -1.75 -16.14
CA PRO A 315 14.41 -2.30 -15.10
C PRO A 315 15.87 -2.10 -15.52
N GLU A 316 16.66 -1.56 -14.61
CA GLU A 316 18.10 -1.52 -14.74
C GLU A 316 18.64 -2.87 -14.27
N VAL A 317 19.39 -3.56 -15.13
CA VAL A 317 19.95 -4.86 -14.82
C VAL A 317 21.47 -4.82 -14.95
N GLU A 318 22.16 -5.25 -13.90
CA GLU A 318 23.60 -5.20 -13.79
C GLU A 318 24.15 -6.57 -13.36
N LEU A 319 25.13 -7.10 -14.09
CA LEU A 319 25.92 -8.26 -13.66
C LEU A 319 27.15 -7.79 -12.88
N ARG A 320 27.32 -8.31 -11.66
CA ARG A 320 28.44 -8.04 -10.77
C ARG A 320 29.24 -9.30 -10.51
N GLY A 321 30.57 -9.17 -10.37
CA GLY A 321 31.47 -10.29 -10.06
C GLY A 321 31.83 -11.20 -11.25
N ILE A 322 31.06 -11.18 -12.35
CA ILE A 322 31.37 -11.89 -13.60
C ILE A 322 31.14 -10.95 -14.79
N ASN A 323 32.04 -10.97 -15.78
CA ASN A 323 31.85 -10.23 -17.02
C ASN A 323 30.86 -10.95 -17.95
N GLY A 324 29.90 -10.21 -18.50
CA GLY A 324 28.91 -10.74 -19.43
C GLY A 324 28.06 -9.64 -20.05
N THR A 325 27.15 -10.04 -20.94
CA THR A 325 26.11 -9.15 -21.47
C THR A 325 24.75 -9.51 -20.88
N VAL A 326 23.92 -8.49 -20.70
CA VAL A 326 22.55 -8.63 -20.23
C VAL A 326 21.61 -8.04 -21.28
N SER A 327 20.48 -8.69 -21.49
CA SER A 327 19.40 -8.26 -22.37
C SER A 327 18.05 -8.45 -21.67
N LEU A 328 17.05 -7.72 -22.15
CA LEU A 328 15.70 -7.71 -21.59
C LEU A 328 14.71 -8.06 -22.70
N GLU A 329 13.86 -9.04 -22.47
CA GLU A 329 12.82 -9.48 -23.40
C GLU A 329 11.44 -9.52 -22.70
N PRO A 330 10.39 -8.90 -23.26
CA PRO A 330 10.35 -8.11 -24.49
C PRO A 330 11.08 -6.76 -24.36
N GLU A 331 11.48 -6.13 -25.46
CA GLU A 331 12.16 -4.83 -25.40
C GLU A 331 11.31 -3.75 -24.71
N PRO A 332 11.94 -2.86 -23.93
CA PRO A 332 11.25 -1.75 -23.24
C PRO A 332 10.58 -0.77 -24.21
N PRO A 333 9.60 0.03 -23.75
CA PRO A 333 9.25 0.30 -22.35
C PRO A 333 8.22 -0.66 -21.74
N TYR A 334 8.35 -0.93 -20.44
CA TYR A 334 7.36 -1.69 -19.68
C TYR A 334 6.33 -0.76 -19.02
N SER A 335 5.08 -1.23 -18.99
CA SER A 335 3.97 -0.63 -18.28
C SER A 335 3.32 -1.66 -17.36
N PHE A 336 3.16 -1.30 -16.09
CA PHE A 336 2.57 -2.13 -15.04
C PHE A 336 1.32 -1.43 -14.51
N PRO A 337 0.13 -1.67 -15.09
CA PRO A 337 -1.13 -1.18 -14.55
C PRO A 337 -1.42 -1.71 -13.13
N PRO A 338 -2.28 -1.04 -12.35
CA PRO A 338 -2.70 -1.49 -11.02
C PRO A 338 -3.27 -2.91 -11.04
N GLY A 339 -2.76 -3.79 -10.17
CA GLY A 339 -3.24 -5.17 -10.04
C GLY A 339 -2.79 -6.13 -11.14
N GLU A 340 -2.02 -5.66 -12.13
CA GLU A 340 -1.43 -6.53 -13.16
C GLU A 340 -0.07 -7.08 -12.71
N GLU A 341 0.19 -8.31 -13.13
CA GLU A 341 1.51 -8.94 -13.10
C GLU A 341 2.07 -8.97 -14.52
N ARG A 342 3.36 -8.70 -14.66
CA ARG A 342 4.08 -8.81 -15.93
C ARG A 342 5.33 -9.62 -15.71
N GLU A 343 5.55 -10.56 -16.62
CA GLU A 343 6.76 -11.34 -16.69
C GLU A 343 7.68 -10.74 -17.76
N PHE A 344 8.96 -10.64 -17.44
CA PHE A 344 9.99 -10.38 -18.44
C PHE A 344 11.17 -11.30 -18.21
N LEU A 345 11.84 -11.64 -19.32
CA LEU A 345 13.00 -12.49 -19.34
C LEU A 345 14.25 -11.62 -19.35
N VAL A 346 15.15 -11.88 -18.41
CA VAL A 346 16.49 -11.30 -18.40
C VAL A 346 17.43 -12.33 -19.05
N GLY A 347 17.90 -12.02 -20.26
CA GLY A 347 18.87 -12.84 -20.97
C GLY A 347 20.30 -12.50 -20.51
N ILE A 348 21.05 -13.49 -20.05
CA ILE A 348 22.42 -13.35 -19.54
C ILE A 348 23.36 -14.19 -20.41
N VAL A 349 24.44 -13.57 -20.88
CA VAL A 349 25.56 -14.27 -21.56
C VAL A 349 26.84 -13.98 -20.79
N PRO A 350 27.28 -14.87 -19.89
CA PRO A 350 28.57 -14.73 -19.22
C PRO A 350 29.71 -14.96 -20.21
N ASN A 351 30.79 -14.19 -20.12
CA ASN A 351 31.97 -14.35 -20.97
C ASN A 351 33.06 -15.21 -20.32
N MET A 352 32.86 -15.63 -19.07
CA MET A 352 33.84 -16.37 -18.28
C MET A 352 33.15 -17.24 -17.23
N THR A 353 33.85 -18.27 -16.76
CA THR A 353 33.44 -19.09 -15.62
C THR A 353 33.67 -18.34 -14.31
N GLY A 354 32.76 -18.45 -13.34
CA GLY A 354 32.90 -17.78 -12.05
C GLY A 354 31.58 -17.69 -11.28
N THR A 355 31.61 -17.00 -10.14
CA THR A 355 30.43 -16.67 -9.33
C THR A 355 30.23 -15.16 -9.30
N GLY A 356 28.97 -14.74 -9.40
CA GLY A 356 28.57 -13.34 -9.49
C GLY A 356 27.17 -13.14 -8.99
N THR A 357 26.67 -11.92 -9.11
CA THR A 357 25.32 -11.54 -8.75
C THR A 357 24.68 -10.72 -9.86
N LEU A 358 23.43 -11.03 -10.19
CA LEU A 358 22.58 -10.23 -11.05
C LEU A 358 21.77 -9.31 -10.16
N ARG A 359 21.99 -8.00 -10.30
CA ARG A 359 21.20 -6.98 -9.63
C ARG A 359 20.13 -6.47 -10.57
N ILE A 360 18.88 -6.50 -10.13
CA ILE A 360 17.75 -5.93 -10.85
C ILE A 360 17.22 -4.78 -10.01
N SER A 361 17.19 -3.58 -10.59
CA SER A 361 16.61 -2.38 -9.97
C SER A 361 15.47 -1.85 -10.82
N LEU A 362 14.29 -1.72 -10.22
CA LEU A 362 13.11 -1.16 -10.87
C LEU A 362 12.41 -0.20 -9.93
N LEU A 363 12.41 1.09 -10.29
CA LEU A 363 11.66 2.15 -9.58
C LEU A 363 11.91 2.16 -8.06
N GLY A 364 13.14 1.85 -7.64
CA GLY A 364 13.57 1.84 -6.23
C GLY A 364 13.38 0.51 -5.49
N VAL A 365 12.87 -0.54 -6.14
CA VAL A 365 12.94 -1.93 -5.66
C VAL A 365 14.20 -2.57 -6.23
N GLU A 366 15.00 -3.20 -5.36
CA GLU A 366 16.26 -3.85 -5.73
C GLU A 366 16.27 -5.30 -5.26
N GLU A 367 16.54 -6.22 -6.18
CA GLU A 367 16.71 -7.64 -5.90
C GLU A 367 18.06 -8.12 -6.44
N GLU A 368 18.73 -9.00 -5.69
CA GLU A 368 20.02 -9.59 -6.07
C GLU A 368 19.90 -11.11 -6.18
N ILE A 369 20.30 -11.65 -7.34
CA ILE A 369 20.24 -13.08 -7.63
C ILE A 369 21.66 -13.63 -7.81
N PRO A 370 22.07 -14.68 -7.08
CA PRO A 370 23.33 -15.37 -7.34
C PRO A 370 23.40 -15.97 -8.75
N VAL A 371 24.47 -15.70 -9.49
CA VAL A 371 24.75 -16.25 -10.83
C VAL A 371 26.00 -17.12 -10.79
N PHE A 372 25.87 -18.35 -11.26
CA PHE A 372 26.96 -19.31 -11.38
C PHE A 372 27.23 -19.60 -12.85
N SER A 373 28.41 -19.20 -13.33
CA SER A 373 28.84 -19.42 -14.71
C SER A 373 29.85 -20.56 -14.79
N GLY A 374 29.52 -21.64 -15.50
CA GLY A 374 30.35 -22.84 -15.60
C GLY A 374 30.09 -23.69 -16.84
N VAL A 375 31.09 -24.50 -17.24
CA VAL A 375 30.89 -25.56 -18.24
C VAL A 375 30.28 -26.76 -17.52
N LEU A 376 29.02 -27.05 -17.82
CA LEU A 376 28.38 -28.30 -17.42
C LEU A 376 28.90 -29.39 -18.38
N THR A 377 30.01 -30.03 -18.03
CA THR A 377 30.45 -31.25 -18.70
C THR A 377 29.59 -32.40 -18.22
N ASP A 378 28.70 -32.86 -19.11
CA ASP A 378 27.84 -34.04 -19.04
C ASP A 378 27.02 -34.21 -17.75
N GLU A 379 25.85 -33.56 -17.74
CA GLU A 379 24.80 -33.77 -16.76
C GLU A 379 23.86 -34.92 -17.16
N PHE A 380 23.77 -35.94 -16.31
CA PHE A 380 22.47 -36.49 -15.93
C PHE A 380 22.34 -36.36 -14.41
N GLY A 381 21.81 -35.22 -13.95
CA GLY A 381 21.38 -35.05 -12.58
C GLY A 381 19.95 -35.57 -12.42
N ILE A 382 19.77 -36.67 -11.69
CA ILE A 382 18.45 -37.05 -11.18
C ILE A 382 18.22 -36.21 -9.93
N TYR A 383 17.22 -35.33 -9.97
CA TYR A 383 16.73 -34.59 -8.80
C TYR A 383 15.91 -35.55 -7.93
N PHE A 384 16.28 -35.69 -6.66
CA PHE A 384 15.47 -36.37 -5.66
C PHE A 384 14.59 -35.34 -4.95
N ASP A 385 13.31 -35.66 -4.83
CA ASP A 385 12.33 -34.88 -4.06
C ASP A 385 12.72 -34.93 -2.57
N GLY A 386 12.47 -33.84 -1.84
CA GLY A 386 13.02 -33.56 -0.50
C GLY A 386 12.53 -34.47 0.64
N SER A 387 12.02 -35.67 0.34
CA SER A 387 11.50 -36.64 1.31
C SER A 387 12.46 -37.77 1.69
N ASP A 388 13.58 -37.93 0.97
CA ASP A 388 14.45 -39.12 1.10
C ASP A 388 15.65 -38.92 2.04
N PHE A 389 15.76 -37.75 2.69
CA PHE A 389 16.75 -37.49 3.73
C PHE A 389 16.07 -37.00 5.01
N GLU A 390 16.31 -37.72 6.11
CA GLU A 390 15.99 -37.21 7.45
C GLU A 390 17.10 -36.24 7.86
N VAL A 391 16.85 -34.94 7.65
CA VAL A 391 17.76 -33.87 8.08
C VAL A 391 17.69 -33.77 9.60
N ILE A 392 18.76 -34.17 10.30
CA ILE A 392 18.90 -33.96 11.74
C ILE A 392 19.69 -32.67 11.95
N GLU A 393 19.01 -31.60 12.38
CA GLU A 393 19.64 -30.35 12.82
C GLU A 393 20.54 -30.59 14.03
N LEU A 394 21.79 -30.11 13.97
CA LEU A 394 22.68 -30.12 15.13
C LEU A 394 22.51 -28.85 15.96
N ALA A 395 22.25 -29.03 17.26
CA ALA A 395 22.33 -27.94 18.21
C ALA A 395 23.79 -27.42 18.33
N PRO A 396 24.00 -26.12 18.62
CA PRO A 396 25.34 -25.52 18.68
C PRO A 396 26.22 -26.20 19.74
N GLY A 397 27.37 -26.73 19.34
CA GLY A 397 28.36 -27.35 20.23
C GLY A 397 28.43 -28.89 20.20
N ALA A 398 27.72 -29.56 19.30
CA ALA A 398 27.85 -31.00 19.10
C ALA A 398 29.18 -31.37 18.43
N GLU A 399 29.95 -32.29 19.04
CA GLU A 399 31.26 -32.73 18.54
C GLU A 399 31.18 -33.77 17.40
N SER A 400 29.98 -34.25 17.07
CA SER A 400 29.75 -35.14 15.93
C SER A 400 28.34 -35.03 15.35
N ALA A 401 28.22 -35.16 14.03
CA ALA A 401 26.97 -35.26 13.27
C ALA A 401 26.97 -36.60 12.54
N MET A 402 25.83 -37.29 12.45
CA MET A 402 25.68 -38.50 11.65
C MET A 402 24.49 -38.35 10.70
N ALA A 403 24.76 -38.40 9.39
CA ALA A 403 23.74 -38.40 8.35
C ALA A 403 23.74 -39.74 7.61
N THR A 404 22.57 -40.36 7.46
CA THR A 404 22.42 -41.66 6.79
C THR A 404 21.46 -41.53 5.62
N GLY A 405 21.90 -41.91 4.42
CA GLY A 405 21.08 -41.89 3.21
C GLY A 405 21.12 -43.23 2.46
N ARG A 406 20.01 -43.59 1.80
CA ARG A 406 19.96 -44.72 0.87
C ARG A 406 20.13 -44.22 -0.56
N PHE A 407 20.84 -44.99 -1.38
CA PHE A 407 21.03 -44.67 -2.79
C PHE A 407 20.92 -45.93 -3.63
N GLU A 408 20.27 -45.81 -4.79
CA GLU A 408 20.19 -46.82 -5.84
C GLU A 408 20.60 -46.17 -7.17
N GLY A 409 21.57 -46.77 -7.86
CA GLY A 409 21.97 -46.33 -9.19
C GLY A 409 22.72 -47.41 -9.96
N PRO A 410 22.64 -47.40 -11.32
CA PRO A 410 23.42 -48.33 -12.15
C PRO A 410 24.93 -48.09 -12.00
N PRO A 411 25.77 -49.11 -12.28
CA PRO A 411 27.22 -49.02 -12.12
C PRO A 411 27.83 -47.87 -12.94
N GLY A 412 28.76 -47.13 -12.33
CA GLY A 412 29.43 -45.97 -12.97
C GLY A 412 28.78 -44.61 -12.71
N ASN A 413 27.79 -44.52 -11.81
CA ASN A 413 27.11 -43.27 -11.49
C ASN A 413 27.64 -42.57 -10.22
N TYR A 414 27.43 -41.25 -10.17
CA TYR A 414 27.81 -40.37 -9.06
C TYR A 414 26.67 -40.23 -8.04
N VAL A 415 27.00 -40.23 -6.76
CA VAL A 415 26.05 -39.88 -5.69
C VAL A 415 26.48 -38.57 -5.05
N LEU A 416 25.58 -37.59 -5.04
CA LEU A 416 25.79 -36.27 -4.44
C LEU A 416 25.05 -36.21 -3.10
N VAL A 417 25.78 -35.98 -2.01
CA VAL A 417 25.20 -35.77 -0.69
C VAL A 417 25.53 -34.34 -0.25
N ALA A 418 24.50 -33.51 -0.10
CA ALA A 418 24.61 -32.13 0.35
C ALA A 418 24.29 -32.05 1.85
N VAL A 419 25.17 -31.43 2.64
CA VAL A 419 24.91 -31.15 4.06
C VAL A 419 24.72 -29.63 4.23
N PRO A 420 23.48 -29.14 4.43
CA PRO A 420 23.14 -27.73 4.32
C PRO A 420 23.91 -26.82 5.29
N ASP A 421 24.12 -27.26 6.53
CA ASP A 421 24.62 -26.38 7.60
C ASP A 421 26.13 -26.12 7.56
N PHE A 422 26.87 -26.85 6.73
CA PHE A 422 28.34 -26.73 6.64
C PHE A 422 28.83 -26.32 5.25
N GLY A 423 27.91 -26.07 4.29
CA GLY A 423 28.27 -25.76 2.91
C GLY A 423 29.06 -26.87 2.23
N LEU A 424 28.94 -28.10 2.73
CA LEU A 424 29.75 -29.24 2.34
C LEU A 424 28.98 -30.10 1.34
N ASN A 425 29.53 -30.24 0.13
CA ASN A 425 29.00 -31.13 -0.90
C ASN A 425 29.97 -32.31 -1.06
N VAL A 426 29.50 -33.52 -0.77
CA VAL A 426 30.30 -34.75 -0.90
C VAL A 426 29.84 -35.50 -2.15
N LYS A 427 30.77 -35.71 -3.07
CA LYS A 427 30.57 -36.62 -4.21
C LYS A 427 31.21 -37.95 -3.89
N VAL A 428 30.45 -39.04 -4.03
CA VAL A 428 30.97 -40.41 -3.93
C VAL A 428 30.90 -41.04 -5.32
N TYR A 429 32.05 -41.57 -5.74
CA TYR A 429 32.20 -42.34 -6.98
C TYR A 429 32.32 -43.81 -6.64
N VAL A 430 31.58 -44.67 -7.33
CA VAL A 430 31.69 -46.12 -7.22
C VAL A 430 31.64 -46.73 -8.62
N GLU A 431 32.76 -47.27 -9.06
CA GLU A 431 32.90 -47.94 -10.36
C GLU A 431 32.85 -49.46 -10.18
N GLY A 432 32.06 -50.17 -11.00
CA GLY A 432 32.10 -51.64 -11.10
C GLY A 432 31.08 -52.47 -10.31
N VAL A 433 30.13 -51.89 -9.56
CA VAL A 433 29.05 -52.64 -8.86
C VAL A 433 27.72 -51.88 -8.94
N PRO A 434 26.56 -52.52 -9.15
CA PRO A 434 25.26 -51.89 -8.87
C PRO A 434 25.16 -51.61 -7.37
N VAL A 435 25.17 -50.33 -6.99
CA VAL A 435 25.22 -49.95 -5.58
C VAL A 435 23.80 -49.72 -5.09
N ASN A 436 23.30 -50.68 -4.33
CA ASN A 436 22.17 -50.48 -3.45
C ASN A 436 22.72 -50.52 -2.03
N GLY A 437 22.69 -49.41 -1.30
CA GLY A 437 23.44 -49.30 -0.06
C GLY A 437 23.04 -48.12 0.80
N THR A 438 23.59 -48.09 2.01
CA THR A 438 23.48 -46.97 2.93
C THR A 438 24.84 -46.31 3.07
N ALA A 439 24.89 -44.99 2.88
CA ALA A 439 26.06 -44.19 3.22
C ALA A 439 25.85 -43.55 4.58
N GLN A 440 26.81 -43.73 5.49
CA GLN A 440 26.86 -42.99 6.76
C GLN A 440 28.00 -42.01 6.71
N LEU A 441 27.69 -40.73 6.89
CA LEU A 441 28.67 -39.66 7.07
C LEU A 441 28.72 -39.29 8.54
N ALA A 442 29.88 -39.48 9.17
CA ALA A 442 30.13 -39.00 10.52
C ALA A 442 31.28 -37.98 10.56
N LEU A 443 31.01 -36.82 11.15
CA LEU A 443 32.03 -35.86 11.56
C LEU A 443 32.54 -36.29 12.93
N VAL A 444 33.81 -36.67 13.06
CA VAL A 444 34.39 -37.11 14.33
C VAL A 444 35.46 -36.11 14.77
N GLY A 445 35.13 -35.27 15.75
CA GLY A 445 36.09 -34.39 16.41
C GLY A 445 36.63 -33.23 15.57
N GLY A 446 35.85 -32.71 14.61
CA GLY A 446 36.18 -31.48 13.86
C GLY A 446 37.31 -31.57 12.81
N GLU A 447 38.08 -32.66 12.78
CA GLU A 447 39.23 -32.80 11.87
C GLU A 447 39.16 -34.02 10.95
N LYS A 448 38.22 -34.95 11.18
CA LYS A 448 38.09 -36.17 10.37
C LYS A 448 36.65 -36.41 9.94
N ILE A 449 36.50 -36.71 8.66
CA ILE A 449 35.25 -37.15 8.03
C ILE A 449 35.40 -38.64 7.77
N SER A 450 34.55 -39.45 8.39
CA SER A 450 34.46 -40.89 8.09
C SER A 450 33.24 -41.16 7.23
N VAL A 451 33.46 -41.84 6.10
CA VAL A 451 32.42 -42.30 5.20
C VAL A 451 32.40 -43.82 5.24
N GLU A 452 31.29 -44.40 5.65
CA GLU A 452 31.09 -45.85 5.66
C GLU A 452 30.13 -46.22 4.53
N LEU A 453 30.57 -47.14 3.67
CA LEU A 453 29.83 -47.63 2.51
C LEU A 453 29.57 -49.13 2.69
N SER A 454 28.30 -49.54 2.66
CA SER A 454 27.90 -50.95 2.68
C SER A 454 27.24 -51.33 1.37
N PRO A 455 27.99 -51.86 0.38
CA PRO A 455 27.42 -52.34 -0.88
C PRO A 455 26.69 -53.67 -0.66
N SER A 456 25.55 -53.88 -1.34
CA SER A 456 24.72 -55.09 -1.20
C SER A 456 24.83 -56.12 -2.35
N GLY A 457 25.92 -56.09 -3.13
CA GLY A 457 26.14 -57.01 -4.25
C GLY A 457 27.58 -57.53 -4.36
N GLU A 458 27.77 -58.65 -5.07
CA GLU A 458 29.11 -59.16 -5.39
C GLU A 458 29.80 -58.25 -6.43
N PRO A 459 31.05 -57.83 -6.19
CA PRO A 459 31.77 -56.93 -7.08
C PRO A 459 32.23 -57.66 -8.36
N GLU A 460 32.04 -57.05 -9.53
CA GLU A 460 32.54 -57.57 -10.81
C GLU A 460 34.04 -57.29 -11.03
N THR A 461 34.66 -56.45 -10.18
CA THR A 461 36.07 -56.04 -10.23
C THR A 461 36.80 -56.28 -8.91
N ASP A 462 38.10 -56.59 -8.97
CA ASP A 462 38.95 -56.84 -7.79
C ASP A 462 39.36 -55.54 -7.04
N HIS A 463 38.85 -54.40 -7.47
CA HIS A 463 39.17 -53.08 -6.92
C HIS A 463 37.92 -52.18 -6.93
N LEU A 464 37.79 -51.38 -5.88
CA LEU A 464 36.77 -50.37 -5.67
C LEU A 464 37.45 -49.01 -5.52
N ASP A 465 37.24 -48.12 -6.47
CA ASP A 465 37.75 -46.76 -6.41
C ASP A 465 36.70 -45.83 -5.81
N VAL A 466 37.03 -45.26 -4.65
CA VAL A 466 36.18 -44.29 -3.95
C VAL A 466 36.86 -42.93 -4.01
N SER A 467 36.30 -42.02 -4.81
CA SER A 467 36.71 -40.62 -4.86
C SER A 467 35.80 -39.78 -3.99
N LEU A 468 36.39 -38.99 -3.10
CA LEU A 468 35.72 -38.03 -2.24
C LEU A 468 36.16 -36.61 -2.63
N ALA A 469 35.22 -35.81 -3.10
CA ALA A 469 35.43 -34.40 -3.37
C ALA A 469 34.80 -33.55 -2.26
N LEU A 470 35.60 -32.69 -1.64
CA LEU A 470 35.21 -31.73 -0.62
C LEU A 470 35.35 -30.31 -1.17
N TYR A 471 34.30 -29.53 -1.03
CA TYR A 471 34.33 -28.10 -1.33
C TYR A 471 34.36 -27.29 -0.03
N TRP A 472 35.43 -26.54 0.18
CA TRP A 472 35.54 -25.64 1.32
C TRP A 472 36.20 -24.33 0.90
N ASN A 473 35.55 -23.20 1.22
CA ASN A 473 36.09 -21.85 1.09
C ASN A 473 36.59 -21.54 -0.33
N GLY A 474 35.80 -21.95 -1.33
CA GLY A 474 36.08 -21.72 -2.74
C GLY A 474 37.13 -22.64 -3.36
N THR A 475 37.65 -23.63 -2.63
CA THR A 475 38.65 -24.59 -3.13
C THR A 475 38.11 -26.01 -3.09
N MET A 476 38.29 -26.76 -4.18
CA MET A 476 37.90 -28.17 -4.29
C MET A 476 39.09 -29.05 -3.93
N HIS A 477 38.94 -29.89 -2.92
CA HIS A 477 39.91 -30.89 -2.54
C HIS A 477 39.36 -32.27 -2.87
N VAL A 478 40.00 -32.95 -3.82
CA VAL A 478 39.62 -34.31 -4.22
C VAL A 478 40.66 -35.28 -3.70
N SER A 479 40.20 -36.29 -2.97
CA SER A 479 41.03 -37.42 -2.56
C SER A 479 40.41 -38.69 -3.12
N THR A 480 41.22 -39.55 -3.72
CA THR A 480 40.78 -40.84 -4.25
C THR A 480 41.49 -41.95 -3.52
N VAL A 481 40.72 -42.90 -3.01
CA VAL A 481 41.23 -44.10 -2.36
C VAL A 481 40.81 -45.30 -3.17
N SER A 482 41.80 -46.02 -3.70
CA SER A 482 41.61 -47.31 -4.37
C SER A 482 41.71 -48.43 -3.35
N LEU A 483 40.61 -49.16 -3.16
CA LEU A 483 40.53 -50.29 -2.25
C LEU A 483 40.62 -51.58 -3.07
N MET A 484 41.64 -52.41 -2.83
CA MET A 484 41.65 -53.77 -3.37
C MET A 484 40.67 -54.63 -2.58
N LEU A 485 39.71 -55.24 -3.27
CA LEU A 485 38.72 -56.13 -2.69
C LEU A 485 39.32 -57.55 -2.67
N SER A 486 39.81 -57.97 -1.50
CA SER A 486 40.11 -59.40 -1.27
C SER A 486 38.81 -60.17 -1.15
N ARG A 487 38.68 -61.27 -1.90
CA ARG A 487 37.61 -62.26 -1.66
C ARG A 487 37.66 -62.83 -0.25
#